data_AF-W9T3J4-F1
#
_entry.id   AF-W9T3J4-F1
#
_cell.length_a   1.000
_cell.length_b   1.000
_cell.length_c   1.000
_cell.angle_alpha   90.00
_cell.angle_beta   90.00
_cell.angle_gamma   90.00
#
_symmetry.space_group_name_H-M   'P 1'
#
loop_
_entity.id
_entity.type
_entity.pdbx_description
1 polymer ?
#
loop_
_entity_poly.entity_id
_entity_poly.type
_entity_poly.pdbx_seq_one_letter_code
_entity_poly.pdbx_strand_id
1 'polypeptide(L)'
;MQELRQAVLRNPLVYGPYVSKDLQATLVTVDFIDEQVEYGKVFHEIRSLIDRVDDGSVNIRVVGDPILYGWVGHYLPETFQLVCAALLVTLVMLFILLRTWRGVMLPLLAGLVSASWALGICHLLDIHFEPLVIVVAMLITSRAVSHSVQIVNRFDDELELLPANADTSRTAARVALADLFRPGMLGVIADAACMAVVALSPIPMLQKLTVLACVWVMTLTVSAVILTPVMLSFIRRPHGMVHPLNCIPLLNRVLDLATAVSLSRARYVVLGGGFLLVVGAGFYSLNLKIGDANPGSPILWPESTYNVDADAINNRFEGVDRMFVVLGEDGNRGLMKTSEALQAMNSFQRFIEHSRKWGAPSPWPTCCRRSTSACAKATRATSNWATAAPSTAAWWPCSIRYPNPATSRASPTSSTPTAR
;
A
#
# COMPACT_ATOMS: atom_id res chain seq x y z
N MET A 1 25.07 40.12 -9.60
CA MET A 1 23.92 39.84 -8.69
C MET A 1 22.69 40.71 -8.94
N GLN A 2 22.80 42.04 -9.07
CA GLN A 2 21.62 42.90 -9.31
C GLN A 2 20.93 42.64 -10.66
N GLU A 3 21.69 42.40 -11.73
CA GLU A 3 21.13 42.04 -13.05
C GLU A 3 20.34 40.73 -13.02
N LEU A 4 20.85 39.70 -12.34
CA LEU A 4 20.16 38.42 -12.17
C LEU A 4 18.84 38.60 -11.42
N ARG A 5 18.85 39.39 -10.33
CA ARG A 5 17.63 39.70 -9.57
C ARG A 5 16.58 40.39 -10.44
N GLN A 6 16.98 41.37 -11.26
CA GLN A 6 16.06 42.02 -12.20
C GLN A 6 15.59 41.08 -13.30
N ALA A 7 16.45 40.19 -13.80
CA ALA A 7 16.07 39.20 -14.81
C ALA A 7 15.01 38.23 -14.27
N VAL A 8 15.15 37.76 -13.03
CA VAL A 8 14.16 36.90 -12.36
C VAL A 8 12.84 37.64 -12.17
N LEU A 9 12.86 38.84 -11.59
CA LEU A 9 11.65 39.63 -11.34
C LEU A 9 10.89 39.99 -12.62
N ARG A 10 11.61 40.15 -13.75
CA ARG A 10 11.00 40.45 -15.05
C ARG A 10 10.37 39.23 -15.70
N ASN A 11 10.75 38.01 -15.32
CA ASN A 11 10.22 36.79 -15.91
C ASN A 11 9.17 36.13 -14.99
N PRO A 12 7.86 36.31 -15.26
CA PRO A 12 6.79 35.74 -14.44
C PRO A 12 6.70 34.22 -14.49
N LEU A 13 7.41 33.56 -15.43
CA LEU A 13 7.50 32.09 -15.46
C LEU A 13 8.50 31.56 -14.43
N VAL A 14 9.44 32.40 -13.98
CA VAL A 14 10.51 32.02 -13.05
C VAL A 14 10.20 32.52 -11.64
N TYR A 15 9.78 33.79 -11.53
CA TYR A 15 9.44 34.40 -10.25
C TYR A 15 8.12 33.86 -9.70
N GLY A 16 8.18 33.17 -8.55
CA GLY A 16 7.08 32.43 -7.94
C GLY A 16 7.25 30.92 -8.12
N PRO A 17 7.10 30.38 -9.36
CA PRO A 17 7.13 28.93 -9.59
C PRO A 17 8.49 28.26 -9.34
N TYR A 18 9.60 28.91 -9.71
CA TYR A 18 10.94 28.33 -9.59
C TYR A 18 11.84 29.12 -8.64
N VAL A 19 11.56 30.40 -8.42
CA VAL A 19 12.24 31.22 -7.42
C VAL A 19 11.21 31.75 -6.45
N SER A 20 11.41 31.48 -5.17
CA SER A 20 10.57 31.95 -4.06
C SER A 20 10.34 33.46 -4.08
N LYS A 21 9.19 33.90 -3.55
CA LYS A 21 8.81 35.33 -3.51
C LYS A 21 9.76 36.18 -2.66
N ASP A 22 10.40 35.58 -1.65
CA ASP A 22 11.44 36.21 -0.81
C ASP A 22 12.83 36.19 -1.48
N LEU A 23 12.97 35.56 -2.66
CA LEU A 23 14.21 35.41 -3.41
C LEU A 23 15.33 34.68 -2.63
N GLN A 24 14.97 33.91 -1.60
CA GLN A 24 15.93 33.18 -0.75
C GLN A 24 16.09 31.71 -1.16
N ALA A 25 15.11 31.15 -1.87
CA ALA A 25 15.09 29.76 -2.30
C ALA A 25 14.80 29.63 -3.80
N THR A 26 15.38 28.58 -4.40
CA THR A 26 15.19 28.18 -5.80
C THR A 26 14.77 26.71 -5.86
N LEU A 27 13.77 26.39 -6.68
CA LEU A 27 13.27 25.05 -6.94
C LEU A 27 13.83 24.55 -8.28
N VAL A 28 14.33 23.32 -8.27
CA VAL A 28 14.81 22.62 -9.47
C VAL A 28 13.94 21.38 -9.66
N THR A 29 13.30 21.26 -10.81
CA THR A 29 12.48 20.10 -11.17
C THR A 29 13.25 19.20 -12.12
N VAL A 30 13.30 17.92 -11.80
CA VAL A 30 13.94 16.88 -12.63
C VAL A 30 12.90 15.85 -12.96
N ASP A 31 12.61 15.69 -14.26
CA ASP A 31 11.70 14.67 -14.76
C ASP A 31 12.49 13.46 -15.25
N PHE A 32 11.94 12.29 -15.03
CA PHE A 32 12.51 11.04 -15.50
C PHE A 32 11.55 10.33 -16.46
N ILE A 33 12.08 9.40 -17.26
CA ILE A 33 11.28 8.55 -18.14
C ILE A 33 10.85 7.32 -17.35
N ASP A 34 9.59 7.28 -16.92
CA ASP A 34 9.04 6.30 -15.95
C ASP A 34 9.49 4.84 -16.18
N GLU A 35 9.50 4.36 -17.42
CA GLU A 35 9.83 2.96 -17.76
C GLU A 35 11.32 2.59 -17.57
N GLN A 36 12.20 3.58 -17.42
CA GLN A 36 13.66 3.37 -17.34
C GLN A 36 14.24 3.76 -15.97
N VAL A 37 13.38 4.10 -15.01
CA VAL A 37 13.81 4.60 -13.70
C VAL A 37 13.86 3.49 -12.69
N GLU A 38 15.07 3.26 -12.18
CA GLU A 38 15.27 2.44 -11.00
C GLU A 38 15.39 3.36 -9.78
N TYR A 39 14.31 3.45 -8.98
CA TYR A 39 14.23 4.39 -7.85
C TYR A 39 15.39 4.26 -6.85
N GLY A 40 15.86 3.04 -6.58
CA GLY A 40 17.00 2.80 -5.68
C GLY A 40 18.31 3.43 -6.19
N LYS A 41 18.57 3.35 -7.51
CA LYS A 41 19.76 3.97 -8.12
C LYS A 41 19.64 5.50 -8.11
N VAL A 42 18.48 6.02 -8.51
CA VAL A 42 18.22 7.47 -8.51
C VAL A 42 18.41 8.06 -7.11
N PHE A 43 17.88 7.41 -6.08
CA PHE A 43 18.06 7.83 -4.70
C PHE A 43 19.54 7.91 -4.29
N HIS A 44 20.33 6.88 -4.62
CA HIS A 44 21.74 6.85 -4.26
C HIS A 44 22.57 7.89 -5.03
N GLU A 45 22.34 8.02 -6.34
CA GLU A 45 23.03 8.99 -7.19
C GLU A 45 22.73 10.43 -6.76
N ILE A 46 21.45 10.76 -6.54
CA ILE A 46 21.05 12.09 -6.06
C ILE A 46 21.67 12.38 -4.71
N ARG A 47 21.62 11.44 -3.76
CA ARG A 47 22.22 11.66 -2.44
C ARG A 47 23.74 11.84 -2.53
N SER A 48 24.41 11.04 -3.35
CA SER A 48 25.85 11.20 -3.58
C SER A 48 26.22 12.53 -4.23
N LEU A 49 25.33 13.08 -5.08
CA LEU A 49 25.51 14.40 -5.68
C LEU A 49 25.33 15.51 -4.64
N ILE A 50 24.32 15.39 -3.77
CA ILE A 50 24.11 16.31 -2.65
C ILE A 50 25.34 16.31 -1.75
N ASP A 51 25.82 15.14 -1.33
CA ASP A 51 26.98 15.01 -0.44
C ASP A 51 28.28 15.61 -1.05
N ARG A 52 28.37 15.71 -2.38
CA ARG A 52 29.51 16.34 -3.08
C ARG A 52 29.40 17.86 -3.20
N VAL A 53 28.17 18.37 -3.26
CA VAL A 53 27.88 19.79 -3.51
C VAL A 53 27.58 20.53 -2.20
N ASP A 54 27.17 19.81 -1.15
CA ASP A 54 26.85 20.38 0.15
C ASP A 54 28.12 20.89 0.85
N ASP A 55 28.33 22.20 0.72
CA ASP A 55 29.37 22.96 1.41
C ASP A 55 28.83 23.67 2.68
N GLY A 56 27.58 23.37 3.08
CA GLY A 56 26.89 24.01 4.20
C GLY A 56 26.40 25.44 3.92
N SER A 57 26.62 25.97 2.72
CA SER A 57 26.20 27.34 2.37
C SER A 57 24.71 27.42 2.01
N VAL A 58 24.13 26.33 1.51
CA VAL A 58 22.73 26.23 1.10
C VAL A 58 22.11 24.97 1.68
N ASN A 59 20.89 25.09 2.21
CA ASN A 59 20.12 23.93 2.66
C ASN A 59 19.43 23.26 1.46
N ILE A 60 19.92 22.09 1.06
CA ILE A 60 19.39 21.32 -0.07
C ILE A 60 18.30 20.37 0.42
N ARG A 61 17.12 20.46 -0.18
CA ARG A 61 15.94 19.65 0.17
C ARG A 61 15.43 18.94 -1.06
N VAL A 62 15.11 17.65 -0.94
CA VAL A 62 14.73 16.84 -2.10
C VAL A 62 13.49 16.00 -1.81
N VAL A 63 12.52 16.10 -2.71
CA VAL A 63 11.24 15.39 -2.64
C VAL A 63 10.84 14.85 -4.00
N GLY A 64 9.82 13.99 -4.03
CA GLY A 64 9.32 13.33 -5.23
C GLY A 64 9.30 11.81 -5.11
N ASP A 65 8.54 11.16 -5.98
CA ASP A 65 8.30 9.71 -5.93
C ASP A 65 9.59 8.87 -5.92
N PRO A 66 10.63 9.14 -6.75
CA PRO A 66 11.87 8.37 -6.71
C PRO A 66 12.60 8.43 -5.36
N ILE A 67 12.51 9.57 -4.66
CA ILE A 67 13.13 9.76 -3.34
C ILE A 67 12.28 9.07 -2.27
N LEU A 68 10.95 9.20 -2.33
CA LEU A 68 10.04 8.53 -1.40
C LEU A 68 10.21 7.02 -1.41
N TYR A 69 10.15 6.39 -2.60
CA TYR A 69 10.36 4.95 -2.74
C TYR A 69 11.83 4.56 -2.47
N GLY A 70 12.78 5.45 -2.73
CA GLY A 70 14.18 5.29 -2.32
C GLY A 70 14.34 5.16 -0.80
N TRP A 71 13.65 6.00 -0.01
CA TRP A 71 13.60 5.88 1.44
C TRP A 71 12.96 4.58 1.91
N VAL A 72 11.86 4.15 1.28
CA VAL A 72 11.25 2.84 1.56
C VAL A 72 12.25 1.70 1.34
N GLY A 73 12.99 1.73 0.23
CA GLY A 73 14.06 0.78 -0.05
C GLY A 73 15.20 0.83 0.96
N HIS A 74 15.55 2.03 1.45
CA HIS A 74 16.60 2.22 2.46
C HIS A 74 16.24 1.59 3.82
N TYR A 75 14.97 1.66 4.24
CA TYR A 75 14.50 1.07 5.50
C TYR A 75 14.13 -0.42 5.39
N LEU A 76 14.13 -0.99 4.18
CA LEU A 76 13.76 -2.39 3.96
C LEU A 76 14.68 -3.39 4.71
N PRO A 77 16.03 -3.23 4.73
CA PRO A 77 16.91 -4.11 5.49
C PRO A 77 16.69 -4.04 7.01
N GLU A 78 16.42 -2.84 7.54
CA GLU A 78 16.09 -2.64 8.96
C GLU A 78 14.76 -3.34 9.31
N THR A 79 13.76 -3.19 8.44
CA THR A 79 12.47 -3.88 8.57
C THR A 79 12.68 -5.40 8.60
N PHE A 80 13.55 -5.94 7.74
CA PHE A 80 13.89 -7.36 7.75
C PHE A 80 14.55 -7.80 9.06
N GLN A 81 15.47 -7.00 9.62
CA GLN A 81 16.07 -7.27 10.93
C GLN A 81 15.02 -7.31 12.05
N LEU A 82 14.07 -6.38 12.05
CA LEU A 82 12.96 -6.35 13.00
C LEU A 82 12.07 -7.59 12.88
N VAL A 83 11.75 -8.02 11.65
CA VAL A 83 10.99 -9.26 11.42
C VAL A 83 11.77 -10.49 11.93
N CYS A 84 13.07 -10.57 11.69
CA CYS A 84 13.91 -11.64 12.23
C CYS A 84 13.96 -11.63 13.76
N ALA A 85 14.07 -10.46 14.38
CA ALA A 85 14.04 -10.32 15.84
C ALA A 85 12.68 -10.73 16.42
N ALA A 86 11.57 -10.33 15.79
CA ALA A 86 10.22 -10.73 16.20
C ALA A 86 10.02 -12.25 16.06
N LEU A 87 10.53 -12.85 14.99
CA LEU A 87 10.49 -14.31 14.80
C LEU A 87 11.31 -15.03 15.88
N LEU A 88 12.49 -14.52 16.22
CA LEU A 88 13.32 -15.06 17.29
C LEU A 88 12.61 -15.01 18.65
N VAL A 89 12.02 -13.86 18.99
CA VAL A 89 11.24 -13.72 20.23
C VAL A 89 10.06 -14.69 20.25
N THR A 90 9.35 -14.83 19.13
CA THR A 90 8.25 -15.79 18.98
C THR A 90 8.74 -17.22 19.17
N LEU A 91 9.89 -17.59 18.59
CA LEU A 91 10.49 -18.92 18.72
C LEU A 91 10.89 -19.21 20.17
N VAL A 92 11.52 -18.26 20.85
CA VAL A 92 11.91 -18.39 22.26
C VAL A 92 10.68 -18.55 23.14
N MET A 93 9.65 -17.73 22.92
CA MET A 93 8.40 -17.82 23.66
C MET A 93 7.70 -19.15 23.42
N LEU A 94 7.66 -19.62 22.16
CA LEU A 94 7.09 -20.91 21.80
C LEU A 94 7.83 -22.07 22.45
N PHE A 95 9.17 -22.01 22.47
CA PHE A 95 10.01 -23.00 23.13
C PHE A 95 9.71 -23.07 24.62
N ILE A 96 9.68 -21.92 25.31
CA ILE A 96 9.39 -21.84 26.75
C ILE A 96 7.98 -22.38 27.06
N LEU A 97 6.98 -22.06 26.25
CA LEU A 97 5.59 -22.43 26.52
C LEU A 97 5.29 -23.90 26.22
N LEU A 98 5.77 -24.42 25.07
CA LEU A 98 5.41 -25.76 24.61
C LEU A 98 6.34 -26.86 25.11
N ARG A 99 7.53 -26.52 25.61
CA ARG A 99 8.47 -27.44 26.28
C ARG A 99 8.89 -28.65 25.43
N THR A 100 8.57 -28.70 24.14
CA THR A 100 8.83 -29.82 23.23
C THR A 100 9.40 -29.32 21.90
N TRP A 101 10.37 -30.05 21.34
CA TRP A 101 10.95 -29.70 20.03
C TRP A 101 9.91 -29.74 18.90
N ARG A 102 8.99 -30.70 18.95
CA ARG A 102 7.88 -30.80 17.99
C ARG A 102 6.93 -29.61 18.08
N GLY A 103 6.69 -29.09 19.28
CA GLY A 103 5.88 -27.89 19.46
C GLY A 103 6.50 -26.62 18.89
N VAL A 104 7.83 -26.58 18.74
CA VAL A 104 8.49 -25.43 18.11
C VAL A 104 8.67 -25.62 16.61
N MET A 105 9.17 -26.79 16.20
CA MET A 105 9.54 -27.05 14.81
C MET A 105 8.32 -27.20 13.88
N LEU A 106 7.23 -27.81 14.35
CA LEU A 106 6.05 -28.03 13.50
C LEU A 106 5.31 -26.71 13.16
N PRO A 107 5.06 -25.80 14.12
CA PRO A 107 4.50 -24.50 13.78
C PRO A 107 5.41 -23.65 12.90
N LEU A 108 6.74 -23.71 13.12
CA LEU A 108 7.70 -23.02 12.26
C LEU A 108 7.67 -23.57 10.83
N LEU A 109 7.63 -24.89 10.67
CA LEU A 109 7.51 -25.55 9.36
C LEU A 109 6.20 -25.16 8.66
N ALA A 110 5.07 -25.17 9.38
CA ALA A 110 3.78 -24.74 8.86
C ALA A 110 3.83 -23.28 8.36
N GLY A 111 4.45 -22.39 9.15
CA GLY A 111 4.67 -21.00 8.76
C GLY A 111 5.56 -20.84 7.52
N LEU A 112 6.66 -21.58 7.44
CA LEU A 112 7.59 -21.58 6.29
C LEU A 112 6.93 -22.08 5.00
N VAL A 113 6.15 -23.17 5.09
CA VAL A 113 5.39 -23.70 3.95
C VAL A 113 4.35 -22.68 3.48
N SER A 114 3.62 -22.06 4.41
CA SER A 114 2.65 -21.01 4.09
C SER A 114 3.31 -19.79 3.42
N ALA A 115 4.44 -19.32 3.96
CA ALA A 115 5.18 -18.19 3.39
C ALA A 115 5.73 -18.50 1.99
N SER A 116 6.23 -19.72 1.78
CA SER A 116 6.76 -20.16 0.48
C SER A 116 5.66 -20.24 -0.58
N TRP A 117 4.49 -20.78 -0.22
CA TRP A 117 3.35 -20.82 -1.13
C TRP A 117 2.87 -19.43 -1.50
N ALA A 118 2.87 -18.51 -0.56
CA ALA A 118 2.46 -17.15 -0.82
C ALA A 118 3.37 -16.39 -1.77
N LEU A 119 4.69 -16.47 -1.55
CA LEU A 119 5.67 -15.90 -2.47
C LEU A 119 5.55 -16.54 -3.86
N GLY A 120 5.29 -17.85 -3.92
CA GLY A 120 5.01 -18.56 -5.17
C GLY A 120 3.74 -18.05 -5.87
N ILE A 121 2.64 -17.85 -5.13
CA ILE A 121 1.38 -17.33 -5.67
C ILE A 121 1.54 -15.87 -6.12
N CYS A 122 2.28 -15.04 -5.37
CA CYS A 122 2.59 -13.67 -5.78
C CYS A 122 3.24 -13.64 -7.16
N HIS A 123 4.24 -14.51 -7.36
CA HIS A 123 4.94 -14.63 -8.64
C HIS A 123 4.03 -15.16 -9.76
N LEU A 124 3.18 -16.16 -9.47
CA LEU A 124 2.25 -16.73 -10.45
C LEU A 124 1.16 -15.75 -10.91
N LEU A 125 0.74 -14.83 -10.04
CA LEU A 125 -0.29 -13.83 -10.34
C LEU A 125 0.28 -12.53 -10.92
N ASP A 126 1.61 -12.46 -11.13
CA ASP A 126 2.32 -11.27 -11.61
C ASP A 126 1.99 -10.00 -10.79
N ILE A 127 1.79 -10.20 -9.48
CA ILE A 127 1.53 -9.11 -8.54
C ILE A 127 2.89 -8.58 -8.09
N HIS A 128 3.07 -7.28 -8.28
CA HIS A 128 4.31 -6.61 -7.90
C HIS A 128 4.50 -6.67 -6.39
N PHE A 129 5.74 -6.90 -5.96
CA PHE A 129 6.06 -7.02 -4.55
C PHE A 129 6.05 -5.65 -3.88
N GLU A 130 4.91 -5.30 -3.30
CA GLU A 130 4.73 -4.04 -2.60
C GLU A 130 5.01 -4.17 -1.10
N PRO A 131 5.44 -3.09 -0.42
CA PRO A 131 5.66 -3.10 1.03
C PRO A 131 4.44 -3.61 1.82
N LEU A 132 3.22 -3.34 1.34
CA LEU A 132 1.98 -3.80 1.95
C LEU A 132 1.87 -5.34 1.97
N VAL A 133 2.40 -6.02 0.94
CA VAL A 133 2.41 -7.50 0.87
C VAL A 133 3.23 -8.10 2.01
N ILE A 134 4.32 -7.45 2.43
CA ILE A 134 5.16 -7.92 3.55
C ILE A 134 4.37 -7.95 4.86
N VAL A 135 3.54 -6.94 5.10
CA VAL A 135 2.69 -6.87 6.30
C VAL A 135 1.65 -8.00 6.29
N VAL A 136 0.97 -8.18 5.16
CA VAL A 136 0.01 -9.28 4.97
C VAL A 136 0.69 -10.64 5.18
N ALA A 137 1.92 -10.78 4.67
CA ALA A 137 2.70 -11.99 4.82
C ALA A 137 2.97 -12.35 6.28
N MET A 138 3.47 -11.39 7.04
CA MET A 138 3.74 -11.57 8.45
C MET A 138 2.48 -11.96 9.24
N LEU A 139 1.34 -11.31 8.96
CA LEU A 139 0.08 -11.59 9.63
C LEU A 139 -0.45 -12.99 9.32
N ILE A 140 -0.44 -13.40 8.05
CA ILE A 140 -0.95 -14.72 7.64
C ILE A 140 -0.01 -15.84 8.12
N THR A 141 1.30 -15.65 8.06
CA THR A 141 2.27 -16.60 8.63
C THR A 141 2.09 -16.74 10.14
N SER A 142 1.88 -15.63 10.87
CA SER A 142 1.57 -15.66 12.31
C SER A 142 0.28 -16.44 12.62
N ARG A 143 -0.73 -16.31 11.76
CA ARG A 143 -1.99 -17.08 11.85
C ARG A 143 -1.76 -18.57 11.60
N ALA A 144 -0.95 -18.94 10.62
CA ALA A 144 -0.57 -20.34 10.34
C ALA A 144 0.15 -20.98 11.54
N VAL A 145 1.12 -20.27 12.12
CA VAL A 145 1.81 -20.70 13.36
C VAL A 145 0.79 -20.90 14.48
N SER A 146 -0.13 -19.97 14.69
CA SER A 146 -1.15 -20.04 15.74
C SER A 146 -2.05 -21.28 15.63
N HIS A 147 -2.53 -21.61 14.42
CA HIS A 147 -3.33 -22.83 14.19
C HIS A 147 -2.51 -24.10 14.44
N SER A 148 -1.25 -24.13 14.02
CA SER A 148 -0.36 -25.26 14.25
C SER A 148 -0.12 -25.47 15.75
N VAL A 149 0.11 -24.39 16.52
CA VAL A 149 0.28 -24.44 17.98
C VAL A 149 -0.95 -24.99 18.68
N GLN A 150 -2.16 -24.57 18.28
CA GLN A 150 -3.40 -25.09 18.85
C GLN A 150 -3.54 -26.60 18.63
N ILE A 151 -3.18 -27.10 17.44
CA ILE A 151 -3.22 -28.53 17.12
C ILE A 151 -2.17 -29.30 17.93
N VAL A 152 -0.95 -28.76 18.07
CA VAL A 152 0.09 -29.37 18.92
C VAL A 152 -0.37 -29.46 20.37
N ASN A 153 -0.94 -28.38 20.93
CA ASN A 153 -1.43 -28.40 22.31
C ASN A 153 -2.54 -29.43 22.49
N ARG A 154 -3.51 -29.50 21.56
CA ARG A 154 -4.57 -30.50 21.64
C ARG A 154 -4.03 -31.92 21.52
N PHE A 155 -3.00 -32.13 20.70
CA PHE A 155 -2.30 -33.40 20.62
C PHE A 155 -1.60 -33.75 21.93
N ASP A 156 -1.01 -32.77 22.63
CA ASP A 156 -0.36 -32.95 23.93
C ASP A 156 -1.37 -33.34 25.00
N ASP A 157 -2.50 -32.64 25.07
CA ASP A 157 -3.59 -32.95 25.99
C ASP A 157 -4.09 -34.39 25.80
N GLU A 158 -4.28 -34.82 24.54
CA GLU A 158 -4.75 -36.16 24.22
C GLU A 158 -3.68 -37.24 24.51
N LEU A 159 -2.41 -36.89 24.33
CA LEU A 159 -1.30 -37.79 24.63
C LEU A 159 -1.22 -38.11 26.13
N GLU A 160 -1.51 -37.15 27.00
CA GLU A 160 -1.54 -37.35 28.46
C GLU A 160 -2.65 -38.31 28.91
N LEU A 161 -3.73 -38.43 28.14
CA LEU A 161 -4.88 -39.29 28.44
C LEU A 161 -4.69 -40.74 27.96
N LEU A 162 -3.80 -40.96 26.98
CA LEU A 162 -3.64 -42.26 26.33
C LEU A 162 -2.44 -43.05 26.89
N PRO A 163 -2.55 -44.39 27.02
CA PRO A 163 -1.43 -45.23 27.43
C PRO A 163 -0.29 -45.18 26.40
N ALA A 164 0.96 -45.32 26.88
CA ALA A 164 2.17 -45.25 26.05
C ALA A 164 2.34 -46.49 25.15
N ASN A 165 1.62 -46.51 24.02
CA ASN A 165 1.68 -47.55 22.98
C ASN A 165 2.18 -46.97 21.64
N ALA A 166 2.58 -47.85 20.71
CA ALA A 166 3.12 -47.45 19.42
C ALA A 166 2.12 -46.68 18.52
N ASP A 167 0.82 -46.97 18.65
CA ASP A 167 -0.25 -46.33 17.86
C ASP A 167 -0.86 -45.08 18.52
N THR A 168 -0.35 -44.69 19.69
CA THR A 168 -0.87 -43.57 20.47
C THR A 168 -0.73 -42.25 19.71
N SER A 169 0.39 -42.03 19.01
CA SER A 169 0.60 -40.80 18.23
C SER A 169 -0.40 -40.63 17.09
N ARG A 170 -0.70 -41.71 16.36
CA ARG A 170 -1.66 -41.67 15.25
C ARG A 170 -3.08 -41.40 15.76
N THR A 171 -3.43 -42.00 16.90
CA THR A 171 -4.73 -41.82 17.53
C THR A 171 -4.89 -40.39 18.05
N ALA A 172 -3.90 -39.88 18.80
CA ALA A 172 -3.90 -38.51 19.30
C ALA A 172 -3.97 -37.48 18.18
N ALA A 173 -3.19 -37.65 17.10
CA ALA A 173 -3.22 -36.76 15.94
C ALA A 173 -4.59 -36.77 15.23
N ARG A 174 -5.25 -37.93 15.15
CA ARG A 174 -6.59 -38.05 14.56
C ARG A 174 -7.64 -37.33 15.40
N VAL A 175 -7.59 -37.48 16.72
CA VAL A 175 -8.53 -36.81 17.65
C VAL A 175 -8.29 -35.31 17.62
N ALA A 176 -7.04 -34.87 17.73
CA ALA A 176 -6.69 -33.45 17.65
C ALA A 176 -7.16 -32.81 16.33
N LEU A 177 -6.97 -33.50 15.20
CA LEU A 177 -7.51 -33.05 13.92
C LEU A 177 -9.05 -33.01 13.94
N ALA A 178 -9.73 -34.06 14.40
CA ALA A 178 -11.20 -34.11 14.41
C ALA A 178 -11.82 -32.98 15.25
N ASP A 179 -11.23 -32.67 16.40
CA ASP A 179 -11.70 -31.63 17.31
C ASP A 179 -11.44 -30.23 16.78
N LEU A 180 -10.24 -29.98 16.24
CA LEU A 180 -9.84 -28.65 15.79
C LEU A 180 -10.16 -28.34 14.33
N PHE A 181 -10.49 -29.33 13.50
CA PHE A 181 -10.77 -29.10 12.09
C PHE A 181 -11.97 -28.19 11.89
N ARG A 182 -13.08 -28.44 12.60
CA ARG A 182 -14.30 -27.60 12.48
C ARG A 182 -14.07 -26.15 12.93
N PRO A 183 -13.59 -25.86 14.15
CA PRO A 183 -13.33 -24.49 14.58
C PRO A 183 -12.19 -23.85 13.78
N GLY A 184 -11.16 -24.61 13.40
CA GLY A 184 -10.06 -24.13 12.57
C GLY A 184 -10.52 -23.71 11.18
N MET A 185 -11.31 -24.53 10.51
CA MET A 185 -11.85 -24.23 9.18
C MET A 185 -12.80 -23.03 9.21
N LEU A 186 -13.66 -22.95 10.24
CA LEU A 186 -14.52 -21.79 10.43
C LEU A 186 -13.71 -20.49 10.56
N GLY A 187 -12.60 -20.53 11.31
CA GLY A 187 -11.66 -19.41 11.43
C GLY A 187 -11.04 -19.02 10.09
N VAL A 188 -10.51 -20.00 9.34
CA VAL A 188 -9.91 -19.74 8.02
C VAL A 188 -10.92 -19.17 7.02
N ILE A 189 -12.15 -19.70 6.99
CA ILE A 189 -13.21 -19.19 6.11
C ILE A 189 -13.62 -17.77 6.52
N ALA A 190 -13.74 -17.49 7.82
CA ALA A 190 -14.06 -16.15 8.31
C ALA A 190 -12.95 -15.14 7.96
N ASP A 191 -11.69 -15.52 8.11
CA ASP A 191 -10.53 -14.70 7.74
C ASP A 191 -10.54 -14.41 6.22
N ALA A 192 -10.81 -15.43 5.38
CA ALA A 192 -10.93 -15.27 3.93
C ALA A 192 -12.13 -14.39 3.54
N ALA A 193 -13.28 -14.54 4.20
CA ALA A 193 -14.46 -13.70 3.96
C ALA A 193 -14.21 -12.24 4.36
N CYS A 194 -13.53 -12.00 5.49
CA CYS A 194 -13.11 -10.66 5.91
C CYS A 194 -12.20 -10.01 4.87
N MET A 195 -11.24 -10.78 4.33
CA MET A 195 -10.37 -10.28 3.29
C MET A 195 -11.15 -9.98 2.01
N ALA A 196 -12.08 -10.86 1.60
CA ALA A 196 -12.91 -10.66 0.41
C ALA A 196 -13.75 -9.39 0.45
N VAL A 197 -14.16 -8.91 1.63
CA VAL A 197 -14.85 -7.61 1.78
C VAL A 197 -13.99 -6.44 1.30
N VAL A 198 -12.66 -6.52 1.42
CA VAL A 198 -11.73 -5.48 0.96
C VAL A 198 -11.77 -5.32 -0.57
N ALA A 199 -12.14 -6.35 -1.32
CA ALA A 199 -12.30 -6.27 -2.77
C ALA A 199 -13.46 -5.34 -3.20
N LEU A 200 -14.41 -5.02 -2.30
CA LEU A 200 -15.46 -4.05 -2.56
C LEU A 200 -14.94 -2.60 -2.61
N SER A 201 -13.70 -2.37 -2.16
CA SER A 201 -13.06 -1.06 -2.25
C SER A 201 -12.85 -0.66 -3.72
N PRO A 202 -13.14 0.60 -4.10
CA PRO A 202 -12.93 1.09 -5.46
C PRO A 202 -11.45 1.30 -5.83
N ILE A 203 -10.51 0.98 -4.92
CA ILE A 203 -9.07 1.17 -5.11
C ILE A 203 -8.50 -0.10 -5.80
N PRO A 204 -8.07 -0.03 -7.07
CA PRO A 204 -7.64 -1.21 -7.84
C PRO A 204 -6.48 -1.98 -7.19
N MET A 205 -5.61 -1.25 -6.50
CA MET A 205 -4.49 -1.83 -5.76
C MET A 205 -4.98 -2.81 -4.68
N LEU A 206 -5.95 -2.38 -3.87
CA LEU A 206 -6.49 -3.20 -2.79
C LEU A 206 -7.24 -4.43 -3.32
N GLN A 207 -7.86 -4.34 -4.49
CA GLN A 207 -8.52 -5.48 -5.13
C GLN A 207 -7.54 -6.59 -5.50
N LYS A 208 -6.40 -6.24 -6.12
CA LYS A 208 -5.33 -7.20 -6.45
C LYS A 208 -4.76 -7.86 -5.20
N LEU A 209 -4.47 -7.06 -4.18
CA LEU A 209 -3.98 -7.53 -2.89
C LEU A 209 -4.98 -8.45 -2.18
N THR A 210 -6.28 -8.17 -2.30
CA THR A 210 -7.33 -8.99 -1.72
C THR A 210 -7.36 -10.38 -2.34
N VAL A 211 -7.26 -10.49 -3.68
CA VAL A 211 -7.23 -11.79 -4.36
C VAL A 211 -6.05 -12.63 -3.86
N LEU A 212 -4.86 -12.01 -3.80
CA LEU A 212 -3.66 -12.65 -3.26
C LEU A 212 -3.88 -13.14 -1.82
N ALA A 213 -4.37 -12.27 -0.95
CA ALA A 213 -4.56 -12.57 0.46
C ALA A 213 -5.64 -13.66 0.69
N CYS A 214 -6.74 -13.67 -0.08
CA CYS A 214 -7.75 -14.72 -0.03
C CYS A 214 -7.16 -16.09 -0.40
N VAL A 215 -6.45 -16.17 -1.53
CA VAL A 215 -5.81 -17.43 -1.95
C VAL A 215 -4.80 -17.88 -0.90
N TRP A 216 -4.01 -16.95 -0.37
CA TRP A 216 -3.04 -17.23 0.69
C TRP A 216 -3.71 -17.77 1.96
N VAL A 217 -4.75 -17.13 2.47
CA VAL A 217 -5.47 -17.61 3.66
C VAL A 217 -5.98 -19.04 3.44
N MET A 218 -6.48 -19.38 2.25
CA MET A 218 -6.91 -20.74 1.94
C MET A 218 -5.79 -21.78 2.02
N THR A 219 -4.53 -21.38 1.82
CA THR A 219 -3.37 -22.28 2.00
C THR A 219 -3.15 -22.70 3.47
N LEU A 220 -3.71 -21.99 4.46
CA LEU A 220 -3.60 -22.35 5.89
C LEU A 220 -4.26 -23.69 6.20
N THR A 221 -5.32 -24.02 5.47
CA THR A 221 -5.97 -25.33 5.55
C THR A 221 -4.96 -26.45 5.31
N VAL A 222 -4.13 -26.31 4.28
CA VAL A 222 -3.14 -27.33 3.92
C VAL A 222 -1.92 -27.23 4.85
N SER A 223 -1.34 -26.04 4.97
CA SER A 223 -0.05 -25.81 5.65
C SER A 223 -0.10 -25.90 7.17
N ALA A 224 -1.20 -25.50 7.82
CA ALA A 224 -1.33 -25.52 9.28
C ALA A 224 -2.31 -26.60 9.76
N VAL A 225 -3.51 -26.68 9.18
CA VAL A 225 -4.58 -27.55 9.70
C VAL A 225 -4.35 -29.02 9.34
N ILE A 226 -3.90 -29.33 8.12
CA ILE A 226 -3.69 -30.72 7.66
C ILE A 226 -2.25 -31.18 7.88
N LEU A 227 -1.26 -30.38 7.50
CA LEU A 227 0.16 -30.78 7.57
C LEU A 227 0.61 -31.07 9.00
N THR A 228 0.25 -30.23 9.97
CA THR A 228 0.66 -30.39 11.38
C THR A 228 0.26 -31.75 11.97
N PRO A 229 -1.02 -32.19 11.96
CA PRO A 229 -1.41 -33.49 12.50
C PRO A 229 -0.87 -34.65 11.68
N VAL A 230 -0.71 -34.51 10.37
CA VAL A 230 -0.05 -35.54 9.54
C VAL A 230 1.39 -35.76 10.01
N MET A 231 2.16 -34.68 10.21
CA MET A 231 3.52 -34.78 10.72
C MET A 231 3.57 -35.33 12.14
N LEU A 232 2.64 -34.94 13.02
CA LEU A 232 2.52 -35.51 14.38
C LEU A 232 2.29 -37.02 14.34
N SER A 233 1.48 -37.52 13.40
CA SER A 233 1.15 -38.94 13.29
C SER A 233 2.36 -39.85 13.02
N PHE A 234 3.45 -39.32 12.44
CA PHE A 234 4.69 -40.06 12.18
C PHE A 234 5.65 -40.11 13.38
N ILE A 235 5.37 -39.38 14.46
CA ILE A 235 6.25 -39.32 15.64
C ILE A 235 6.12 -40.62 16.44
N ARG A 236 7.21 -41.39 16.54
CA ARG A 236 7.25 -42.69 17.25
C ARG A 236 7.37 -42.59 18.76
N ARG A 237 7.99 -41.52 19.27
CA ARG A 237 8.18 -41.27 20.72
C ARG A 237 7.70 -39.86 21.06
N PRO A 238 6.38 -39.67 21.24
CA PRO A 238 5.82 -38.34 21.47
C PRO A 238 5.97 -37.86 22.93
N HIS A 239 6.30 -38.76 23.85
CA HIS A 239 6.48 -38.48 25.27
C HIS A 239 7.89 -37.95 25.57
N GLY A 240 7.97 -36.82 26.27
CA GLY A 240 9.22 -36.22 26.74
C GLY A 240 9.20 -34.70 26.67
N MET A 241 9.57 -34.05 27.78
CA MET A 241 9.73 -32.60 27.87
C MET A 241 11.21 -32.26 27.75
N VAL A 242 11.52 -31.22 26.98
CA VAL A 242 12.90 -30.76 26.71
C VAL A 242 13.46 -30.01 27.92
N HIS A 243 12.62 -29.28 28.65
CA HIS A 243 13.05 -28.50 29.81
C HIS A 243 12.03 -28.49 30.97
N PRO A 244 12.49 -28.25 32.22
CA PRO A 244 11.65 -28.33 33.42
C PRO A 244 10.81 -27.06 33.68
N LEU A 245 11.06 -25.96 32.97
CA LEU A 245 10.30 -24.71 33.16
C LEU A 245 8.81 -24.94 32.88
N ASN A 246 7.97 -24.67 33.89
CA ASN A 246 6.52 -24.86 33.85
C ASN A 246 5.81 -23.51 34.01
N CYS A 247 5.29 -22.97 32.92
CA CYS A 247 4.50 -21.72 32.93
C CYS A 247 3.02 -21.94 33.25
N ILE A 248 2.52 -23.19 33.15
CA ILE A 248 1.14 -23.59 33.44
C ILE A 248 0.61 -23.10 34.80
N PRO A 249 1.31 -23.24 35.94
CA PRO A 249 0.76 -22.79 37.23
C PRO A 249 0.58 -21.26 37.30
N LEU A 250 1.46 -20.49 36.66
CA LEU A 250 1.31 -19.04 36.57
C LEU A 250 0.12 -18.68 35.67
N LEU A 251 0.00 -19.34 34.52
CA LEU A 251 -1.10 -19.16 33.59
C LEU A 251 -2.45 -19.50 34.24
N ASN A 252 -2.53 -20.61 34.98
CA ASN A 252 -3.73 -21.02 35.71
C ASN A 252 -4.14 -19.98 36.75
N ARG A 253 -3.22 -19.39 37.51
CA ARG A 253 -3.58 -18.30 38.44
C ARG A 253 -4.22 -17.10 37.75
N VAL A 254 -3.72 -16.74 36.57
CA VAL A 254 -4.30 -15.63 35.77
C VAL A 254 -5.68 -16.01 35.24
N LEU A 255 -5.84 -17.24 34.73
CA LEU A 255 -7.11 -17.76 34.24
C LEU A 255 -8.14 -17.91 35.37
N ASP A 256 -7.73 -18.36 36.56
CA ASP A 256 -8.58 -18.48 37.74
C ASP A 256 -9.05 -17.11 38.22
N LEU A 257 -8.18 -16.09 38.20
CA LEU A 257 -8.56 -14.72 38.48
C LEU A 257 -9.58 -14.20 37.47
N ALA A 258 -9.33 -14.40 36.17
CA ALA A 258 -10.26 -14.01 35.11
C ALA A 258 -11.62 -14.70 35.26
N THR A 259 -11.61 -15.99 35.65
CA THR A 259 -12.80 -16.79 35.92
C THR A 259 -13.55 -16.26 37.14
N ALA A 260 -12.84 -15.98 38.25
CA ALA A 260 -13.43 -15.43 39.47
C ALA A 260 -14.07 -14.05 39.23
N VAL A 261 -13.42 -13.18 38.45
CA VAL A 261 -13.97 -11.87 38.07
C VAL A 261 -15.23 -12.04 37.19
N SER A 262 -15.19 -12.98 36.24
CA SER A 262 -16.29 -13.20 35.29
C SER A 262 -17.53 -13.88 35.91
N LEU A 263 -17.33 -14.79 36.90
CA LEU A 263 -18.44 -15.48 37.57
C LEU A 263 -19.00 -14.70 38.77
N SER A 264 -18.22 -13.80 39.37
CA SER A 264 -18.68 -12.98 40.50
C SER A 264 -19.55 -11.80 40.07
N ARG A 265 -20.03 -11.02 41.05
CA ARG A 265 -20.76 -9.76 40.80
C ARG A 265 -19.91 -8.72 40.05
N ALA A 266 -18.59 -8.87 40.01
CA ALA A 266 -17.69 -8.01 39.26
C ALA A 266 -17.94 -8.05 37.74
N ARG A 267 -18.62 -9.08 37.21
CA ARG A 267 -19.02 -9.14 35.79
C ARG A 267 -19.79 -7.92 35.31
N TYR A 268 -20.64 -7.33 36.16
CA TYR A 268 -21.40 -6.13 35.80
C TYR A 268 -20.50 -4.89 35.70
N VAL A 269 -19.44 -4.84 36.50
CA VAL A 269 -18.42 -3.78 36.42
C VAL A 269 -17.61 -3.93 35.14
N VAL A 270 -17.21 -5.16 34.78
CA VAL A 270 -16.50 -5.43 33.52
C VAL A 270 -17.36 -5.11 32.31
N LEU A 271 -18.64 -5.53 32.30
CA LEU A 271 -19.57 -5.21 31.22
C LEU A 271 -19.85 -3.71 31.12
N GLY A 272 -20.07 -3.03 32.26
CA GLY A 272 -20.29 -1.59 32.30
C GLY A 272 -19.06 -0.80 31.84
N GLY A 273 -17.87 -1.18 32.31
CA GLY A 273 -16.60 -0.59 31.89
C GLY A 273 -16.30 -0.84 30.42
N GLY A 274 -16.53 -2.05 29.92
CA GLY A 274 -16.39 -2.39 28.51
C GLY A 274 -17.36 -1.60 27.63
N PHE A 275 -18.62 -1.47 28.04
CA PHE A 275 -19.60 -0.65 27.33
C PHE A 275 -19.20 0.83 27.30
N LEU A 276 -18.80 1.40 28.44
CA LEU A 276 -18.31 2.78 28.51
C LEU A 276 -17.07 3.00 27.65
N LEU A 277 -16.16 2.01 27.60
CA LEU A 277 -14.97 2.07 26.75
C LEU A 277 -15.35 2.05 25.27
N VAL A 278 -16.29 1.19 24.85
CA VAL A 278 -16.79 1.15 23.46
C VAL A 278 -17.48 2.46 23.09
N VAL A 279 -18.33 2.99 23.96
CA VAL A 279 -19.02 4.26 23.73
C VAL A 279 -18.03 5.42 23.67
N GLY A 280 -17.09 5.50 24.63
CA GLY A 280 -16.06 6.53 24.67
C GLY A 280 -15.14 6.50 23.45
N ALA A 281 -14.67 5.30 23.06
CA ALA A 281 -13.87 5.12 21.86
C ALA A 281 -14.68 5.44 20.59
N GLY A 282 -15.97 5.10 20.56
CA GLY A 282 -16.89 5.45 19.48
C GLY A 282 -17.04 6.97 19.31
N PHE A 283 -17.23 7.71 20.40
CA PHE A 283 -17.26 9.17 20.36
C PHE A 283 -15.92 9.78 19.91
N TYR A 284 -14.80 9.22 20.38
CA TYR A 284 -13.48 9.68 19.95
C TYR A 284 -13.24 9.45 18.44
N SER A 285 -13.70 8.30 17.92
CA SER A 285 -13.57 7.93 16.51
C SER A 285 -14.31 8.88 15.55
N LEU A 286 -15.26 9.68 16.02
CA LEU A 286 -15.97 10.66 15.17
C LEU A 286 -15.09 11.87 14.81
N ASN A 287 -14.00 12.12 15.54
CA ASN A 287 -13.07 13.23 15.27
C ASN A 287 -11.93 12.83 14.31
N LEU A 288 -12.00 11.64 13.72
CA LEU A 288 -10.94 11.10 12.88
C LEU A 288 -10.98 11.79 11.51
N LYS A 289 -9.94 12.55 11.19
CA LYS A 289 -9.79 13.20 9.89
C LYS A 289 -9.44 12.16 8.83
N ILE A 290 -10.17 12.15 7.72
CA ILE A 290 -9.97 11.24 6.60
C ILE A 290 -9.18 11.98 5.51
N GLY A 291 -8.10 11.37 5.03
CA GLY A 291 -7.18 11.93 4.02
C GLY A 291 -5.76 12.09 4.56
N ASP A 292 -4.86 12.59 3.70
CA ASP A 292 -3.48 12.87 4.09
C ASP A 292 -3.43 14.10 5.00
N ALA A 293 -3.36 13.84 6.31
CA ALA A 293 -3.48 14.88 7.33
C ALA A 293 -2.20 15.73 7.50
N ASN A 294 -1.07 15.24 6.98
CA ASN A 294 0.24 15.86 7.11
C ASN A 294 0.86 16.13 5.74
N PRO A 295 1.66 17.19 5.58
CA PRO A 295 2.44 17.43 4.37
C PRO A 295 3.40 16.27 4.09
N GLY A 296 3.55 15.90 2.81
CA GLY A 296 4.37 14.78 2.38
C GLY A 296 3.58 13.47 2.25
N SER A 297 4.21 12.35 2.61
CA SER A 297 3.62 11.00 2.48
C SER A 297 3.40 10.35 3.85
N PRO A 298 2.21 9.77 4.12
CA PRO A 298 1.94 9.03 5.36
C PRO A 298 2.70 7.69 5.44
N ILE A 299 3.37 7.26 4.35
CA ILE A 299 4.20 6.06 4.33
C ILE A 299 5.40 6.19 5.27
N LEU A 300 5.89 7.42 5.44
CA LEU A 300 7.00 7.73 6.34
C LEU A 300 6.50 8.47 7.59
N TRP A 301 7.29 8.40 8.66
CA TRP A 301 7.00 9.14 9.88
C TRP A 301 6.89 10.66 9.61
N PRO A 302 6.03 11.39 10.34
CA PRO A 302 5.88 12.85 10.16
C PRO A 302 7.20 13.62 10.26
N GLU A 303 8.10 13.19 11.15
CA GLU A 303 9.42 13.79 11.38
C GLU A 303 10.51 13.27 10.42
N SER A 304 10.16 12.49 9.40
CA SER A 304 11.13 12.01 8.42
C SER A 304 11.70 13.15 7.58
N THR A 305 12.94 13.02 7.16
CA THR A 305 13.63 13.98 6.27
C THR A 305 12.79 14.32 5.04
N TYR A 306 12.16 13.33 4.42
CA TYR A 306 11.26 13.52 3.28
C TYR A 306 10.05 14.42 3.61
N ASN A 307 9.36 14.16 4.73
CA ASN A 307 8.15 14.92 5.09
C ASN A 307 8.49 16.35 5.54
N VAL A 308 9.60 16.53 6.26
CA VAL A 308 10.10 17.86 6.64
C VAL A 308 10.53 18.67 5.40
N ASP A 309 11.17 18.03 4.43
CA ASP A 309 11.53 18.67 3.16
C ASP A 309 10.31 19.01 2.31
N ALA A 310 9.31 18.13 2.27
CA ALA A 310 8.05 18.38 1.58
C ALA A 310 7.32 19.59 2.18
N ASP A 311 7.22 19.67 3.50
CA ASP A 311 6.62 20.81 4.19
C ASP A 311 7.40 22.11 3.92
N ALA A 312 8.73 22.06 3.99
CA ALA A 312 9.57 23.23 3.74
C ALA A 312 9.44 23.77 2.30
N ILE A 313 9.29 22.88 1.31
CA ILE A 313 9.08 23.25 -0.08
C ILE A 313 7.65 23.80 -0.26
N ASN A 314 6.63 23.13 0.29
CA ASN A 314 5.23 23.55 0.22
C ASN A 314 4.99 24.94 0.82
N ASN A 315 5.70 25.30 1.90
CA ASN A 315 5.56 26.60 2.54
C ASN A 315 6.20 27.76 1.76
N ARG A 316 7.15 27.48 0.84
CA ARG A 316 7.90 28.50 0.09
C ARG A 316 7.50 28.62 -1.38
N PHE A 317 7.02 27.53 -1.97
CA PHE A 317 6.66 27.46 -3.38
C PHE A 317 5.16 27.20 -3.53
N GLU A 318 4.50 28.02 -4.34
CA GLU A 318 3.10 27.82 -4.69
C GLU A 318 3.00 26.76 -5.79
N GLY A 319 2.22 25.70 -5.56
CA GLY A 319 1.90 24.71 -6.60
C GLY A 319 2.81 23.48 -6.65
N VAL A 320 3.30 23.01 -5.51
CA VAL A 320 3.84 21.64 -5.38
C VAL A 320 2.69 20.63 -5.50
N ASP A 321 1.64 20.83 -4.70
CA ASP A 321 0.36 20.13 -4.84
C ASP A 321 -0.58 20.91 -5.77
N ARG A 322 -0.71 20.45 -7.02
CA ARG A 322 -1.56 21.10 -8.04
C ARG A 322 -2.85 20.34 -8.23
N MET A 323 -3.96 21.07 -8.25
CA MET A 323 -5.21 20.55 -8.78
C MET A 323 -5.21 20.69 -10.30
N PHE A 324 -5.24 19.57 -11.02
CA PHE A 324 -5.38 19.56 -12.47
C PHE A 324 -6.85 19.48 -12.86
N VAL A 325 -7.29 20.38 -13.73
CA VAL A 325 -8.62 20.32 -14.35
C VAL A 325 -8.44 19.95 -15.81
N VAL A 326 -8.88 18.74 -16.15
CA VAL A 326 -8.79 18.19 -17.50
C VAL A 326 -10.14 18.36 -18.19
N LEU A 327 -10.15 19.05 -19.33
CA LEU A 327 -11.31 19.15 -20.20
C LEU A 327 -11.21 18.09 -21.29
N GLY A 328 -12.20 17.20 -21.38
CA GLY A 328 -12.27 16.17 -22.40
C GLY A 328 -13.70 15.70 -22.62
N GLU A 329 -13.94 15.13 -23.80
CA GLU A 329 -15.19 14.45 -24.18
C GLU A 329 -14.82 13.11 -24.83
N ASP A 330 -15.49 12.05 -24.43
CA ASP A 330 -15.22 10.71 -24.96
C ASP A 330 -15.57 10.63 -26.45
N GLY A 331 -14.61 10.22 -27.26
CA GLY A 331 -14.77 10.03 -28.71
C GLY A 331 -14.51 11.27 -29.57
N ASN A 332 -14.42 12.48 -29.00
CA ASN A 332 -14.19 13.71 -29.75
C ASN A 332 -12.76 14.25 -29.58
N ARG A 333 -11.81 13.70 -30.35
CA ARG A 333 -10.39 14.13 -30.35
C ARG A 333 -10.19 15.59 -30.80
N GLY A 334 -11.21 16.24 -31.37
CA GLY A 334 -11.17 17.61 -31.85
C GLY A 334 -11.66 18.67 -30.86
N LEU A 335 -12.21 18.28 -29.70
CA LEU A 335 -12.85 19.21 -28.75
C LEU A 335 -11.93 20.36 -28.34
N MET A 336 -10.66 20.09 -28.08
CA MET A 336 -9.67 21.11 -27.68
C MET A 336 -9.44 22.20 -28.73
N LYS A 337 -9.85 21.97 -29.98
CA LYS A 337 -9.75 22.95 -31.08
C LYS A 337 -11.01 23.79 -31.25
N THR A 338 -12.12 23.45 -30.59
CA THR A 338 -13.37 24.21 -30.72
C THR A 338 -13.28 25.52 -29.94
N SER A 339 -13.93 26.56 -30.46
CA SER A 339 -13.99 27.86 -29.78
C SER A 339 -14.74 27.76 -28.45
N GLU A 340 -15.74 26.89 -28.38
CA GLU A 340 -16.57 26.68 -27.19
C GLU A 340 -15.74 26.12 -26.03
N ALA A 341 -14.92 25.09 -26.27
CA ALA A 341 -14.03 24.53 -25.26
C ALA A 341 -13.06 25.57 -24.69
N LEU A 342 -12.41 26.36 -25.57
CA LEU A 342 -11.48 27.41 -25.16
C LEU A 342 -12.17 28.54 -24.39
N GLN A 343 -13.41 28.89 -24.76
CA GLN A 343 -14.21 29.88 -24.03
C GLN A 343 -14.61 29.37 -22.65
N ALA A 344 -15.03 28.10 -22.53
CA ALA A 344 -15.36 27.46 -21.26
C ALA A 344 -14.16 27.38 -20.32
N MET A 345 -12.98 27.03 -20.84
CA MET A 345 -11.73 27.01 -20.05
C MET A 345 -11.38 28.41 -19.53
N ASN A 346 -11.54 29.44 -20.37
CA ASN A 346 -11.23 30.82 -19.98
C ASN A 346 -12.27 31.41 -19.00
N SER A 347 -13.56 31.08 -19.15
CA SER A 347 -14.59 31.50 -18.19
C SER A 347 -14.40 30.81 -16.85
N PHE A 348 -14.05 29.53 -16.85
CA PHE A 348 -13.73 28.76 -15.65
C PHE A 348 -12.47 29.29 -14.95
N GLN A 349 -11.40 29.61 -15.69
CA GLN A 349 -10.21 30.26 -15.13
C GLN A 349 -10.58 31.57 -14.40
N ARG A 350 -11.36 32.45 -15.05
CA ARG A 350 -11.78 33.72 -14.44
C ARG A 350 -12.64 33.51 -13.19
N PHE A 351 -13.51 32.49 -13.20
CA PHE A 351 -14.31 32.12 -12.05
C PHE A 351 -13.42 31.70 -10.87
N ILE A 352 -12.41 30.85 -11.12
CA ILE A 352 -11.44 30.44 -10.11
C ILE A 352 -10.66 31.65 -9.58
N GLU A 353 -10.15 32.52 -10.46
CA GLU A 353 -9.40 33.73 -10.07
C GLU A 353 -10.21 34.66 -9.16
N HIS A 354 -11.54 34.75 -9.35
CA HIS A 354 -12.43 35.54 -8.48
C HIS A 354 -12.78 34.84 -7.17
N SER A 355 -12.71 33.51 -7.12
CA SER A 355 -13.08 32.75 -5.94
C SER A 355 -11.95 32.77 -4.90
N ARG A 356 -12.12 33.56 -3.84
CA ARG A 356 -11.15 33.74 -2.72
C ARG A 356 -10.77 32.46 -1.96
N LYS A 357 -11.42 31.33 -2.25
CA LYS A 357 -11.17 30.03 -1.61
C LYS A 357 -10.01 29.25 -2.24
N TRP A 358 -9.61 29.56 -3.47
CA TRP A 358 -8.60 28.81 -4.19
C TRP A 358 -7.35 29.67 -4.39
N GLY A 359 -6.17 29.05 -4.34
CA GLY A 359 -4.91 29.71 -4.70
C GLY A 359 -4.95 30.21 -6.15
N ALA A 360 -4.06 31.15 -6.49
CA ALA A 360 -4.01 31.72 -7.84
C ALA A 360 -3.78 30.61 -8.88
N PRO A 361 -4.65 30.45 -9.89
CA PRO A 361 -4.48 29.40 -10.90
C PRO A 361 -3.26 29.70 -11.77
N SER A 362 -2.56 28.64 -12.20
CA SER A 362 -1.52 28.79 -13.21
C SER A 362 -2.15 29.20 -14.55
N PRO A 363 -1.67 30.27 -15.20
CA PRO A 363 -2.20 30.67 -16.49
C PRO A 363 -1.96 29.57 -17.53
N TRP A 364 -2.98 29.27 -18.36
CA TRP A 364 -2.79 28.42 -19.54
C TRP A 364 -1.62 28.92 -20.39
N PRO A 365 -0.90 28.04 -21.12
CA PRO A 365 0.20 28.44 -21.98
C PRO A 365 -0.25 29.60 -22.85
N THR A 366 0.39 30.76 -22.68
CA THR A 366 0.05 32.01 -23.36
C THR A 366 0.11 31.84 -24.89
N CYS A 367 0.74 30.76 -25.37
CA CYS A 367 0.77 30.30 -26.75
C CYS A 367 -0.63 30.07 -27.34
N CYS A 368 -1.54 29.36 -26.66
CA CYS A 368 -2.90 29.13 -27.17
C CYS A 368 -3.75 30.41 -27.14
N ARG A 369 -3.55 31.28 -26.14
CA ARG A 369 -4.24 32.58 -26.01
C ARG A 369 -3.74 33.57 -27.07
N ARG A 370 -2.44 33.54 -27.40
CA ARG A 370 -1.87 34.33 -28.50
C ARG A 370 -2.30 33.78 -29.86
N SER A 371 -2.31 32.47 -30.06
CA SER A 371 -2.73 31.88 -31.34
C SER A 371 -4.21 32.13 -31.63
N THR A 372 -5.09 32.07 -30.62
CA THR A 372 -6.51 32.47 -30.77
C THR A 372 -6.67 33.96 -31.02
N SER A 373 -5.90 34.83 -30.36
CA SER A 373 -5.94 36.28 -30.64
C SER A 373 -5.38 36.63 -32.02
N ALA A 374 -4.36 35.90 -32.48
CA ALA A 374 -3.76 36.05 -33.80
C ALA A 374 -4.67 35.47 -34.89
N CYS A 375 -5.32 34.33 -34.62
CA CYS A 375 -6.31 33.73 -35.49
C CYS A 375 -7.55 34.61 -35.58
N ALA A 376 -8.08 35.13 -34.46
CA ALA A 376 -9.20 36.07 -34.44
C ALA A 376 -8.88 37.43 -35.09
N LYS A 377 -7.63 37.91 -35.00
CA LYS A 377 -7.16 39.07 -35.78
C LYS A 377 -7.00 38.74 -37.27
N ALA A 378 -6.54 37.54 -37.61
CA ALA A 378 -6.44 37.07 -38.98
C ALA A 378 -7.84 36.91 -39.62
N THR A 379 -8.83 36.35 -38.91
CA THR A 379 -10.21 36.24 -39.41
C THR A 379 -10.86 37.61 -39.62
N ARG A 380 -10.44 38.64 -38.85
CA ARG A 380 -10.91 40.02 -39.01
C ARG A 380 -10.18 40.79 -40.11
N ALA A 381 -8.99 40.33 -40.53
CA ALA A 381 -8.20 40.91 -41.61
C ALA A 381 -8.42 40.22 -42.98
N THR A 382 -9.01 39.02 -43.02
CA THR A 382 -9.21 38.24 -44.26
C THR A 382 -10.57 38.43 -44.93
N SER A 383 -11.38 39.44 -44.58
CA SER A 383 -12.63 39.70 -45.31
C SER A 383 -12.41 40.32 -46.71
N ASN A 384 -11.17 40.64 -47.11
CA ASN A 384 -10.88 41.30 -48.39
C ASN A 384 -9.79 40.66 -49.27
N TRP A 385 -9.17 39.54 -48.87
CA TRP A 385 -8.11 38.91 -49.70
C TRP A 385 -8.25 37.39 -49.65
N ALA A 386 -9.30 36.88 -50.28
CA ALA A 386 -9.30 35.50 -50.76
C ALA A 386 -8.47 35.45 -52.04
N THR A 387 -7.51 34.50 -52.10
CA THR A 387 -6.56 34.18 -53.19
C THR A 387 -5.16 34.81 -53.09
N ALA A 388 -4.23 34.20 -52.34
CA ALA A 388 -2.83 33.95 -52.75
C ALA A 388 -1.94 33.33 -51.62
N ALA A 389 -1.48 32.10 -51.86
CA ALA A 389 -0.17 31.52 -51.47
C ALA A 389 0.12 31.15 -49.97
N PRO A 390 1.21 30.39 -49.68
CA PRO A 390 1.29 28.94 -49.83
C PRO A 390 1.70 28.20 -48.53
N SER A 391 1.62 26.87 -48.59
CA SER A 391 2.11 25.89 -47.61
C SER A 391 3.58 26.09 -47.23
N THR A 392 3.88 26.51 -46.00
CA THR A 392 5.13 26.17 -45.26
C THR A 392 5.06 26.79 -43.85
N ALA A 393 4.53 26.03 -42.90
CA ALA A 393 4.83 26.23 -41.49
C ALA A 393 4.97 24.84 -40.86
N ALA A 394 6.19 24.51 -40.45
CA ALA A 394 6.52 23.25 -39.82
C ALA A 394 5.80 23.15 -38.47
N TRP A 395 4.76 22.32 -38.42
CA TRP A 395 4.08 21.95 -37.19
C TRP A 395 4.87 20.81 -36.52
N TRP A 396 5.54 21.11 -35.41
CA TRP A 396 6.02 20.08 -34.49
C TRP A 396 4.82 19.34 -33.89
N PRO A 397 4.73 18.01 -34.00
CA PRO A 397 3.60 17.26 -33.46
C PRO A 397 3.78 17.03 -31.95
N CYS A 398 2.94 17.70 -31.15
CA CYS A 398 2.69 17.29 -29.77
C CYS A 398 1.72 16.09 -29.81
N SER A 399 2.24 14.91 -30.17
CA SER A 399 1.48 13.66 -30.13
C SER A 399 1.88 12.87 -28.88
N ILE A 400 1.11 12.98 -27.81
CA ILE A 400 1.11 11.98 -26.74
C ILE A 400 0.29 10.80 -27.29
N ARG A 401 0.99 9.71 -27.61
CA ARG A 401 0.39 8.48 -28.14
C ARG A 401 -0.10 7.65 -26.95
N TYR A 402 -1.38 7.70 -26.64
CA TYR A 402 -2.00 6.72 -25.73
C TYR A 402 -2.03 5.33 -26.41
N PRO A 403 -1.65 4.24 -25.72
CA PRO A 403 -1.90 2.90 -26.22
C PRO A 403 -3.41 2.65 -26.32
N ASN A 404 -3.82 2.06 -27.44
CA ASN A 404 -5.20 1.82 -27.81
C ASN A 404 -5.79 0.64 -27.00
N PRO A 405 -6.91 0.79 -26.27
CA PRO A 405 -7.64 -0.34 -25.70
C PRO A 405 -8.70 -0.82 -26.69
N ALA A 406 -8.36 -1.82 -27.49
CA ALA A 406 -9.32 -2.67 -28.20
C ALA A 406 -8.60 -4.01 -28.40
N THR A 407 -9.06 -5.16 -27.90
CA THR A 407 -10.35 -5.78 -28.25
C THR A 407 -10.62 -6.99 -27.35
N SER A 408 -11.74 -7.02 -26.61
CA SER A 408 -12.42 -8.27 -26.25
C SER A 408 -13.91 -8.03 -25.95
N ARG A 409 -14.68 -7.64 -26.97
CA ARG A 409 -16.12 -7.89 -26.98
C ARG A 409 -16.36 -9.11 -27.84
N ALA A 410 -16.59 -10.24 -27.19
CA ALA A 410 -17.19 -11.41 -27.80
C ALA A 410 -18.67 -11.12 -28.10
N SER A 411 -19.10 -11.40 -29.32
CA SER A 411 -20.52 -11.56 -29.67
C SER A 411 -20.70 -12.89 -30.41
N PRO A 412 -21.87 -13.55 -30.26
CA PRO A 412 -21.99 -15.00 -30.39
C PRO A 412 -22.24 -15.41 -31.84
N THR A 413 -21.61 -16.50 -32.27
CA THR A 413 -21.92 -17.16 -33.54
C THR A 413 -22.46 -18.55 -33.29
N SER A 414 -23.76 -18.68 -33.52
CA SER A 414 -24.50 -19.91 -33.76
C SER A 414 -24.29 -20.40 -35.20
N SER A 415 -23.81 -21.64 -35.39
CA SER A 415 -24.11 -22.46 -36.58
C SER A 415 -23.55 -23.88 -36.46
N THR A 416 -24.43 -24.84 -36.15
CA THR A 416 -24.44 -26.19 -36.76
C THR A 416 -25.23 -26.10 -38.07
N PRO A 417 -24.90 -26.87 -39.14
CA PRO A 417 -25.09 -28.33 -39.13
C PRO A 417 -24.14 -29.20 -40.02
N THR A 418 -24.06 -30.49 -39.63
CA THR A 418 -23.93 -31.75 -40.42
C THR A 418 -23.06 -31.83 -41.68
N ALA A 419 -22.14 -32.80 -41.74
CA ALA A 419 -22.25 -34.03 -42.56
C ALA A 419 -20.95 -34.87 -42.57
N ARG A 420 -21.14 -36.19 -42.46
CA ARG A 420 -20.21 -37.34 -42.55
C ARG A 420 -19.35 -37.68 -41.36
#